data_AF-A0AAW2JVJ7-F1
#
_entry.id   AF-A0AAW2JVJ7-F1
#
_cell.length_a   1.000
_cell.length_b   1.000
_cell.length_c   1.000
_cell.angle_alpha   90.00
_cell.angle_beta   90.00
_cell.angle_gamma   90.00
#
_symmetry.space_group_name_H-M   'P 1'
#
loop_
_entity.id
_entity.type
_entity.pdbx_description
1 polymer ?
#
loop_
_entity_poly.entity_id
_entity_poly.type
_entity_poly.pdbx_seq_one_letter_code
_entity_poly.pdbx_strand_id
1 'polypeptide(L)'
;MSSRISPNTKVQHISIDTENETKLLQVGKNLLEEELLELSQFLENNEEAFEWGLGVVLGINADVIAHRLNVTKEAPLVKQRKRNFRQKRNKIIHEEVKRLLKIGYIREVTYPEWIANAVMALEQHGKWRLCVHRFKQRLPKGFLSFTKDKPPSGLHFWM
;
A
#
# COMPACT_ATOMS: atom_id res chain seq x y z
N MET A 1 6.09 32.01 -16.16
CA MET A 1 5.42 31.02 -17.05
C MET A 1 6.16 29.71 -16.90
N SER A 2 5.67 28.79 -16.07
CA SER A 2 6.30 27.48 -15.88
C SER A 2 5.84 26.59 -17.03
N SER A 3 6.72 26.32 -18.00
CA SER A 3 6.44 25.39 -19.09
C SER A 3 6.09 24.02 -18.51
N ARG A 4 4.96 23.45 -18.94
CA ARG A 4 4.68 22.04 -18.70
C ARG A 4 5.78 21.25 -19.40
N ILE A 5 6.58 20.53 -18.62
CA ILE A 5 7.48 19.51 -19.15
C ILE A 5 6.57 18.43 -19.75
N SER A 6 6.48 18.40 -21.08
CA SER A 6 5.84 17.30 -21.80
C SER A 6 6.71 16.07 -21.66
N PRO A 7 6.16 14.88 -21.32
CA PRO A 7 6.97 13.67 -21.26
C PRO A 7 7.60 13.44 -22.63
N ASN A 8 8.93 13.44 -22.65
CA ASN A 8 9.70 13.15 -23.85
C ASN A 8 9.39 11.70 -24.28
N THR A 9 8.85 11.54 -25.49
CA THR A 9 8.28 10.27 -25.98
C THR A 9 9.33 9.17 -26.18
N LYS A 10 10.63 9.51 -26.15
CA LYS A 10 11.73 8.56 -26.34
C LYS A 10 12.32 8.18 -24.98
N VAL A 11 11.98 6.98 -24.51
CA VAL A 11 12.55 6.35 -23.32
C VAL A 11 13.46 5.17 -23.70
N GLN A 12 14.47 4.91 -22.89
CA GLN A 12 15.31 3.71 -22.93
C GLN A 12 15.19 2.95 -21.62
N HIS A 13 15.48 1.65 -21.67
CA HIS A 13 15.46 0.78 -20.51
C HIS A 13 16.88 0.60 -19.99
N ILE A 14 17.07 0.74 -18.68
CA ILE A 14 18.30 0.42 -17.98
C ILE A 14 18.02 -0.68 -16.96
N SER A 15 18.96 -1.61 -16.81
CA SER A 15 18.93 -2.61 -15.73
C SER A 15 19.72 -2.08 -14.55
N ILE A 16 19.16 -2.19 -13.35
CA ILE A 16 19.80 -1.74 -12.10
C ILE A 16 20.35 -2.91 -11.29
N ASP A 17 20.01 -4.13 -11.68
CA ASP A 17 20.52 -5.34 -11.06
C ASP A 17 21.12 -6.20 -12.18
N THR A 18 22.36 -6.64 -12.00
CA THR A 18 23.04 -7.53 -12.95
C THR A 18 22.58 -8.98 -12.79
N GLU A 19 22.00 -9.33 -11.64
CA GLU A 19 21.51 -10.68 -11.32
C GLU A 19 20.02 -10.86 -11.60
N ASN A 20 19.22 -9.78 -11.62
CA ASN A 20 17.79 -9.83 -11.93
C ASN A 20 17.38 -8.93 -13.11
N GLU A 21 17.24 -9.52 -14.29
CA GLU A 21 16.78 -8.86 -15.53
C GLU A 21 15.35 -8.27 -15.47
N THR A 22 14.62 -8.49 -14.36
CA THR A 22 13.24 -8.00 -14.19
C THR A 22 13.18 -6.57 -13.63
N LYS A 23 14.29 -6.03 -13.12
CA LYS A 23 14.38 -4.70 -12.49
C LYS A 23 14.75 -3.62 -13.50
N LEU A 24 13.87 -3.42 -14.49
CA LEU A 24 14.06 -2.43 -15.55
C LEU A 24 13.43 -1.08 -15.19
N LEU A 25 14.21 0.00 -15.25
CA LEU A 25 13.69 1.38 -15.20
C LEU A 25 13.66 2.02 -16.58
N GLN A 26 12.66 2.88 -16.79
CA GLN A 26 12.55 3.71 -17.98
C GLN A 26 13.17 5.08 -17.73
N VAL A 27 14.14 5.43 -18.56
CA VAL A 27 14.87 6.70 -18.49
C VAL A 27 14.75 7.42 -19.83
N GLY A 28 14.73 8.76 -19.84
CA GLY A 28 14.64 9.53 -21.09
C GLY A 28 15.89 9.36 -21.96
N LYS A 29 15.72 9.23 -23.29
CA LYS A 29 16.82 9.13 -24.26
C LYS A 29 17.59 10.43 -24.52
N ASN A 30 17.26 11.51 -23.83
CA ASN A 30 17.91 12.82 -24.01
C ASN A 30 19.08 13.06 -23.06
N LEU A 31 19.49 12.03 -22.30
CA LEU A 31 20.63 12.12 -21.41
C LEU A 31 21.91 11.86 -22.18
N LEU A 32 22.96 12.60 -21.84
CA LEU A 32 24.31 12.33 -22.31
C LEU A 32 24.80 11.00 -21.73
N GLU A 33 25.78 10.39 -22.38
CA GLU A 33 26.31 9.09 -21.97
C GLU A 33 26.95 9.14 -20.56
N GLU A 34 27.58 10.26 -20.21
CA GLU A 34 28.10 10.54 -18.88
C GLU A 34 26.98 10.64 -17.82
N GLU A 35 25.92 11.40 -18.12
CA GLU A 35 24.76 11.54 -17.23
C GLU A 35 24.02 10.21 -17.03
N LEU A 36 23.95 9.38 -18.08
CA LEU A 36 23.38 8.04 -18.00
C LEU A 36 24.18 7.13 -17.11
N LEU A 37 25.51 7.22 -17.15
CA LEU A 37 26.38 6.40 -16.31
C LEU A 37 26.24 6.80 -14.84
N GLU A 38 26.30 8.11 -14.54
CA GLU A 38 26.10 8.62 -13.18
C GLU A 38 24.73 8.24 -12.63
N LEU A 39 23.68 8.38 -13.45
CA LEU A 39 22.33 8.01 -13.06
C LEU A 39 22.19 6.51 -12.83
N SER A 40 22.79 5.68 -13.69
CA SER A 40 22.71 4.22 -13.53
C SER A 40 23.41 3.78 -12.24
N GLN A 41 24.62 4.28 -11.98
CA GLN A 41 25.34 4.03 -10.72
C GLN A 41 24.56 4.51 -9.50
N PHE A 42 23.94 5.69 -9.57
CA PHE A 42 23.10 6.19 -8.47
C PHE A 42 21.91 5.27 -8.20
N LEU A 43 21.25 4.79 -9.25
CA LEU A 43 20.09 3.91 -9.12
C LEU A 43 20.47 2.52 -8.62
N GLU A 44 21.63 1.98 -9.04
CA GLU A 44 22.25 0.76 -8.50
C GLU A 44 22.53 0.91 -7.00
N ASN A 45 23.15 2.01 -6.60
CA ASN A 45 23.45 2.26 -5.18
C ASN A 45 22.21 2.47 -4.30
N ASN A 46 21.06 2.80 -4.90
CA ASN A 46 19.80 3.03 -4.18
C ASN A 46 18.73 2.01 -4.57
N GLU A 47 19.14 0.82 -5.02
CA GLU A 47 18.21 -0.22 -5.47
C GLU A 47 17.15 -0.55 -4.41
N GLU A 48 17.54 -0.56 -3.13
CA GLU A 48 16.71 -0.81 -1.95
C GLU A 48 15.60 0.23 -1.72
N ALA A 49 15.71 1.43 -2.31
CA ALA A 49 14.68 2.46 -2.23
C ALA A 49 13.49 2.18 -3.15
N PHE A 50 13.64 1.27 -4.12
CA PHE A 50 12.60 0.96 -5.10
C PHE A 50 11.79 -0.28 -4.72
N GLU A 51 10.47 -0.19 -4.92
CA GLU A 51 9.55 -1.31 -4.69
C GLU A 51 9.48 -2.20 -5.94
N TRP A 52 10.48 -3.08 -6.12
CA TRP A 52 10.63 -3.93 -7.31
C TRP A 52 9.60 -5.05 -7.48
N GLY A 53 8.71 -5.24 -6.51
CA GLY A 53 7.67 -6.24 -6.61
C GLY A 53 6.72 -6.23 -5.44
N LEU A 54 5.61 -6.96 -5.59
CA LEU A 54 4.51 -7.05 -4.62
C LEU A 54 4.95 -7.49 -3.20
N GLY A 55 6.15 -8.07 -3.04
CA GLY A 55 6.63 -8.66 -1.79
C GLY A 55 7.67 -7.84 -1.02
N VAL A 56 8.09 -6.66 -1.49
CA VAL A 56 9.16 -5.85 -0.87
C VAL A 56 8.63 -4.54 -0.29
N VAL A 57 7.37 -4.52 0.16
CA VAL A 57 7.06 -3.62 1.26
C VAL A 57 7.40 -4.39 2.51
N LEU A 58 8.69 -4.32 2.85
CA LEU A 58 9.11 -4.42 4.23
C LEU A 58 8.32 -3.34 4.96
N GLY A 59 7.12 -3.69 5.42
CA GLY A 59 6.28 -2.77 6.17
C GLY A 59 7.14 -2.12 7.23
N ILE A 60 6.97 -0.80 7.41
CA ILE A 60 7.71 -0.06 8.43
C ILE A 60 7.61 -0.86 9.72
N ASN A 61 8.75 -1.23 10.29
CA ASN A 61 8.77 -2.06 11.49
C ASN A 61 7.86 -1.39 12.53
N ALA A 62 6.94 -2.16 13.12
CA ALA A 62 5.99 -1.63 14.09
C ALA A 62 6.69 -1.04 15.33
N ASP A 63 7.93 -1.45 15.61
CA ASP A 63 8.79 -0.85 16.64
C ASP A 63 9.30 0.55 16.24
N VAL A 64 9.35 0.86 14.95
CA VAL A 64 9.81 2.15 14.41
C VAL A 64 8.66 3.16 14.46
N ILE A 65 7.54 2.85 13.81
CA ILE A 65 6.34 3.72 13.82
C ILE A 65 5.10 2.83 13.78
N ALA A 66 4.19 3.03 14.73
CA ALA A 66 2.85 2.45 14.71
C ALA A 66 1.78 3.53 14.77
N HIS A 67 0.79 3.45 13.87
CA HIS A 67 -0.37 4.33 13.94
C HIS A 67 -1.42 3.74 14.87
N ARG A 68 -1.84 4.51 15.88
CA ARG A 68 -2.97 4.17 16.74
C ARG A 68 -4.18 4.99 16.35
N LEU A 69 -5.30 4.32 16.09
CA LEU A 69 -6.57 5.00 15.98
C LEU A 69 -7.01 5.41 17.40
N ASN A 70 -7.15 6.71 17.63
CA ASN A 70 -7.70 7.25 18.87
C ASN A 70 -9.22 7.04 18.90
N VAL A 71 -9.63 5.86 19.34
CA VAL A 71 -11.04 5.50 19.56
C VAL A 71 -11.37 5.76 21.04
N THR A 72 -12.49 6.42 21.30
CA THR A 72 -13.03 6.59 22.67
C THR A 72 -13.35 5.22 23.25
N LYS A 73 -12.99 4.97 24.52
CA LYS A 73 -13.17 3.64 25.15
C LYS A 73 -14.64 3.23 25.25
N GLU A 74 -15.54 4.21 25.25
CA GLU A 74 -16.98 4.06 25.33
C GLU A 74 -17.61 3.86 23.93
N ALA A 75 -16.83 3.90 22.85
CA ALA A 75 -17.34 3.68 21.51
C ALA A 75 -17.85 2.24 21.37
N PRO A 76 -19.06 2.03 20.83
CA PRO A 76 -19.57 0.69 20.62
C PRO A 76 -18.73 -0.03 19.55
N LEU A 77 -18.31 -1.25 19.88
CA LEU A 77 -17.71 -2.18 18.93
C LEU A 77 -18.83 -2.77 18.07
N VAL A 78 -18.74 -2.61 16.75
CA VAL A 78 -19.81 -3.03 15.83
C VAL A 78 -19.32 -4.18 14.95
N LYS A 79 -20.02 -5.31 15.00
CA LYS A 79 -19.85 -6.43 14.07
C LYS A 79 -20.85 -6.29 12.93
N GLN A 80 -20.41 -5.76 11.79
CA GLN A 80 -21.26 -5.71 10.61
C GLN A 80 -21.55 -7.11 10.08
N ARG A 81 -22.81 -7.33 9.71
CA ARG A 81 -23.22 -8.53 8.98
C ARG A 81 -22.51 -8.58 7.62
N LYS A 82 -21.86 -9.72 7.34
CA LYS A 82 -21.19 -10.01 6.06
C LYS A 82 -22.13 -9.74 4.88
N ARG A 83 -21.64 -9.00 3.89
CA ARG A 83 -22.34 -8.80 2.61
C ARG A 83 -22.10 -9.98 1.67
N ASN A 84 -23.17 -10.41 1.00
CA ASN A 84 -23.09 -11.40 -0.07
C ASN A 84 -22.80 -10.69 -1.39
N PHE A 85 -21.73 -11.11 -2.08
CA PHE A 85 -21.45 -10.65 -3.44
C PHE A 85 -21.79 -11.71 -4.47
N ARG A 86 -21.98 -11.27 -5.72
CA ARG A 86 -22.11 -12.17 -6.88
C ARG A 86 -20.79 -12.94 -7.08
N GLN A 87 -20.87 -14.14 -7.64
CA GLN A 87 -19.71 -15.04 -7.84
C GLN A 87 -18.50 -14.36 -8.48
N LYS A 88 -18.70 -13.57 -9.56
CA LYS A 88 -17.62 -12.83 -10.23
C LYS A 88 -16.86 -11.88 -9.28
N ARG A 89 -17.58 -11.19 -8.39
CA ARG A 89 -16.98 -10.28 -7.39
C ARG A 89 -16.29 -11.05 -6.27
N ASN A 90 -16.86 -12.18 -5.83
CA ASN A 90 -16.22 -13.03 -4.83
C ASN A 90 -14.86 -13.57 -5.28
N LYS A 91 -14.70 -13.93 -6.57
CA LYS A 91 -13.41 -14.37 -7.12
C LYS A 91 -12.34 -13.28 -6.97
N ILE A 92 -12.67 -12.05 -7.38
CA ILE A 92 -11.77 -10.89 -7.25
C ILE A 92 -11.41 -10.63 -5.79
N ILE A 93 -12.40 -10.67 -4.89
CA ILE A 93 -12.16 -10.50 -3.44
C ILE A 93 -11.20 -11.57 -2.92
N HIS A 94 -11.39 -12.83 -3.30
CA HIS A 94 -10.55 -13.93 -2.83
C HIS A 94 -9.10 -13.82 -3.32
N GLU A 95 -8.91 -13.46 -4.59
CA GLU A 95 -7.58 -13.23 -5.17
C GLU A 95 -6.85 -12.08 -4.47
N GLU A 96 -7.55 -10.97 -4.23
CA GLU A 96 -6.97 -9.82 -3.55
C GLU A 96 -6.64 -10.13 -2.09
N VAL A 97 -7.52 -10.83 -1.36
CA VAL A 97 -7.24 -11.26 0.02
C VAL A 97 -6.04 -12.21 0.06
N LYS A 98 -5.94 -13.18 -0.86
CA LYS A 98 -4.76 -14.06 -0.95
C LYS A 98 -3.48 -13.27 -1.22
N ARG A 99 -3.55 -12.28 -2.11
CA ARG A 99 -2.40 -11.41 -2.41
C ARG A 99 -1.97 -10.64 -1.16
N LEU A 100 -2.91 -10.00 -0.47
CA LEU A 100 -2.65 -9.22 0.75
C LEU A 100 -2.12 -10.09 1.90
N LEU A 101 -2.61 -11.33 2.04
CA LEU A 101 -2.09 -12.30 3.00
C LEU A 101 -0.65 -12.70 2.66
N LYS A 102 -0.37 -13.00 1.38
CA LYS A 102 0.95 -13.43 0.91
C LYS A 102 2.04 -12.38 1.17
N ILE A 103 1.68 -11.10 1.05
CA ILE A 103 2.61 -9.98 1.28
C ILE A 103 2.65 -9.54 2.76
N GLY A 104 1.82 -10.13 3.63
CA GLY A 104 1.80 -9.84 5.07
C GLY A 104 1.05 -8.57 5.48
N TYR A 105 0.29 -7.92 4.59
CA TYR A 105 -0.45 -6.69 4.91
C TYR A 105 -1.66 -6.93 5.79
N ILE A 106 -2.28 -8.10 5.64
CA ILE A 106 -3.39 -8.53 6.48
C ILE A 106 -3.04 -9.84 7.15
N ARG A 107 -3.72 -10.12 8.27
CA ARG A 107 -3.55 -11.36 9.03
C ARG A 107 -4.89 -11.87 9.50
N GLU A 108 -4.95 -13.17 9.75
CA GLU A 108 -6.12 -13.78 10.37
C GLU A 108 -6.22 -13.38 11.84
N VAL A 109 -7.44 -13.12 12.29
CA VAL A 109 -7.75 -12.75 13.67
C VAL A 109 -8.89 -13.62 14.16
N THR A 110 -8.65 -14.35 15.25
CA THR A 110 -9.65 -15.22 15.86
C THR A 110 -10.55 -14.39 16.78
N TYR A 111 -11.87 -14.57 16.66
CA TYR A 111 -12.91 -13.90 17.46
C TYR A 111 -12.81 -12.36 17.53
N PRO A 112 -12.89 -11.64 16.39
CA PRO A 112 -12.83 -10.19 16.41
C PRO A 112 -14.05 -9.59 17.12
N GLU A 113 -13.81 -8.55 17.94
CA GLU A 113 -14.86 -7.81 18.64
C GLU A 113 -15.62 -6.84 17.73
N TRP A 114 -15.00 -6.43 16.62
CA TRP A 114 -15.59 -5.57 15.59
C TRP A 114 -15.28 -6.11 14.19
N ILE A 115 -16.19 -5.91 13.24
CA ILE A 115 -16.03 -6.34 11.84
C ILE A 115 -16.57 -5.24 10.95
N ALA A 116 -15.77 -4.79 9.99
CA ALA A 116 -16.20 -3.90 8.92
C ALA A 116 -16.39 -4.67 7.62
N ASN A 117 -17.44 -4.36 6.86
CA ASN A 117 -17.70 -5.03 5.59
C ASN A 117 -16.71 -4.60 4.52
N ALA A 118 -16.26 -5.58 3.73
CA ALA A 118 -15.69 -5.32 2.42
C ALA A 118 -16.76 -4.71 1.49
N VAL A 119 -16.33 -3.86 0.57
CA VAL A 119 -17.12 -3.23 -0.48
C VAL A 119 -16.26 -3.22 -1.75
N MET A 120 -16.89 -3.46 -2.89
CA MET A 120 -16.23 -3.35 -4.18
C MET A 120 -16.52 -1.96 -4.76
N ALA A 121 -15.46 -1.20 -5.06
CA ALA A 121 -15.55 0.08 -5.75
C ALA A 121 -15.02 -0.06 -7.18
N LEU A 122 -15.66 0.63 -8.12
CA LEU A 122 -15.19 0.72 -9.50
C LEU A 122 -14.26 1.93 -9.63
N GLU A 123 -13.06 1.69 -10.13
CA GLU A 123 -12.10 2.74 -10.44
C GLU A 123 -12.43 3.43 -11.77
N GLN A 124 -11.87 4.61 -12.01
CA GLN A 124 -12.06 5.39 -13.24
C GLN A 124 -11.72 4.59 -14.51
N HIS A 125 -10.75 3.67 -14.43
CA HIS A 125 -10.34 2.80 -15.54
C HIS A 125 -11.17 1.50 -15.65
N GLY A 126 -12.29 1.37 -14.92
CA GLY A 126 -13.16 0.20 -14.95
C GLY A 126 -12.64 -1.02 -14.17
N LYS A 127 -11.51 -0.88 -13.45
CA LYS A 127 -10.97 -1.91 -12.58
C LYS A 127 -11.73 -1.93 -11.24
N TRP A 128 -12.00 -3.12 -10.72
CA TRP A 128 -12.60 -3.28 -9.40
C TRP A 128 -11.53 -3.25 -8.31
N ARG A 129 -11.77 -2.51 -7.23
CA ARG A 129 -10.93 -2.50 -6.02
C ARG A 129 -11.72 -2.91 -4.79
N LEU A 130 -11.04 -3.61 -3.88
CA LEU A 130 -11.55 -3.96 -2.56
C LEU A 130 -11.40 -2.75 -1.63
N CYS A 131 -12.47 -2.38 -0.95
CA CYS A 131 -12.50 -1.29 0.03
C CYS A 131 -13.12 -1.80 1.33
N VAL A 132 -12.73 -1.22 2.45
CA VAL A 132 -13.40 -1.47 3.73
C VAL A 132 -14.41 -0.36 3.98
N HIS A 133 -15.66 -0.73 4.27
CA HIS A 133 -16.68 0.23 4.63
C HIS A 133 -16.35 0.82 6.00
N ARG A 134 -15.89 2.08 6.01
CA ARG A 134 -15.70 2.83 7.25
C ARG A 134 -17.07 3.12 7.84
N PHE A 135 -17.30 2.60 9.05
CA PHE A 135 -18.41 3.06 9.87
C PHE A 135 -18.30 4.58 10.01
N LYS A 136 -19.42 5.28 9.87
CA LYS A 136 -19.52 6.64 10.43
C LYS A 136 -19.60 6.51 11.96
N GLN A 137 -18.51 6.12 12.62
CA GLN A 137 -18.30 6.61 13.97
C GLN A 137 -18.15 8.13 13.80
N ARG A 138 -18.93 8.92 14.54
CA ARG A 138 -18.74 10.37 14.60
C ARG A 138 -17.33 10.63 15.16
N LEU A 139 -16.31 10.61 14.30
CA LEU A 139 -15.00 11.12 14.66
C LEU A 139 -15.11 12.65 14.60
N PRO A 140 -14.87 13.37 15.71
CA PRO A 140 -14.76 14.82 15.65
C PRO A 140 -13.62 15.18 14.68
N LYS A 141 -13.84 16.22 13.86
CA LYS A 141 -12.85 16.70 12.88
C LYS A 141 -11.57 17.07 13.63
N GLY A 142 -10.44 16.40 13.32
CA GLY A 142 -9.10 16.76 13.83
C GLY A 142 -8.29 15.68 14.56
N PHE A 143 -8.71 14.42 14.59
CA PHE A 143 -8.18 13.42 15.55
C PHE A 143 -7.00 12.54 15.07
N LEU A 144 -6.08 13.07 14.25
CA LEU A 144 -4.78 12.41 14.01
C LEU A 144 -3.70 13.18 14.79
N SER A 145 -3.45 12.77 16.03
CA SER A 145 -2.25 13.14 16.77
C SER A 145 -1.31 11.94 16.85
N PHE A 146 -0.06 12.14 16.44
CA PHE A 146 1.01 11.16 16.51
C PHE A 146 1.59 11.19 17.93
N THR A 147 1.58 10.06 18.64
CA THR A 147 2.33 9.92 19.89
C THR A 147 3.32 8.76 19.77
N LYS A 148 4.55 8.98 20.25
CA LYS A 148 5.75 8.14 20.06
C LYS A 148 5.94 7.05 21.13
N ASP A 149 4.90 6.68 21.87
CA ASP A 149 5.09 5.81 23.05
C ASP A 149 4.82 4.33 22.75
N LYS A 150 5.77 3.47 23.14
CA LYS A 150 5.75 2.00 23.00
C LYS A 150 4.82 1.36 24.04
N PRO A 151 3.83 0.53 23.65
CA PRO A 151 2.95 -0.13 24.62
C PRO A 151 3.41 -1.55 25.02
N PRO A 152 3.07 -2.01 26.24
CA PRO A 152 3.23 -3.40 26.65
C PRO A 152 2.14 -4.26 26.01
N SER A 153 2.58 -5.35 25.37
CA SER A 153 1.79 -6.53 24.98
C SER A 153 0.42 -6.31 24.33
N GLY A 154 0.36 -6.58 23.02
CA GLY A 154 -0.67 -7.45 22.47
C GLY A 154 -1.96 -6.81 21.99
N LEU A 155 -1.91 -5.89 21.03
CA LEU A 155 -3.00 -5.62 20.07
C LEU A 155 -2.42 -4.85 18.87
N HIS A 156 -2.08 -5.57 17.79
CA HIS A 156 -1.64 -4.97 16.53
C HIS A 156 -2.77 -5.08 15.49
N PHE A 157 -3.21 -3.97 14.93
CA PHE A 157 -4.10 -3.94 13.77
C PHE A 157 -3.58 -2.82 12.87
N TRP A 158 -3.31 -3.12 11.60
CA TRP A 158 -2.87 -2.15 10.59
C TRP A 158 -3.88 -2.11 9.43
N MET A 159 -3.99 -0.92 8.82
CA MET A 159 -4.53 -0.64 7.49
C MET A 159 -3.37 -0.18 6.62
#